data_AF-A0A1H8PPG1-F1
#
_entry.id   AF-A0A1H8PPG1-F1
#
_cell.length_a   1.000
_cell.length_b   1.000
_cell.length_c   1.000
_cell.angle_alpha   90.00
_cell.angle_beta   90.00
_cell.angle_gamma   90.00
#
_symmetry.space_group_name_H-M   'P 1'
#
loop_
_entity.id
_entity.type
_entity.pdbx_description
1 polymer ?
#
loop_
_entity_poly.entity_id
_entity_poly.type
_entity_poly.pdbx_seq_one_letter_code
_entity_poly.pdbx_strand_id
1 'polypeptide(L)'
;MNKKYEVRLEPKEREWIEQLLHADSTSPGIRRRCLVLLLSDENQGAIPKQAEIAQRSGVSDVTVYYTVKDYCTRGLDETLRYRRRAEPARPSPITGEVETQI
;
A
#
# COMPACT_ATOMS: atom_id res chain seq x y z
N MET A 1 -13.46 12.42 9.96
CA MET A 1 -12.82 12.61 8.63
C MET A 1 -13.88 12.31 7.58
N ASN A 2 -14.17 13.25 6.68
CA ASN A 2 -15.11 12.97 5.57
C ASN A 2 -14.46 11.95 4.61
N LYS A 3 -15.21 10.92 4.23
CA LYS A 3 -14.75 9.87 3.32
C LYS A 3 -14.65 10.48 1.91
N LYS A 4 -13.42 10.70 1.43
CA LYS A 4 -13.15 11.35 0.12
C LYS A 4 -13.01 10.33 -1.02
N TYR A 5 -12.81 9.07 -0.69
CA TYR A 5 -12.47 8.00 -1.62
C TYR A 5 -13.38 6.79 -1.36
N GLU A 6 -13.99 6.29 -2.43
CA GLU A 6 -14.85 5.10 -2.44
C GLU A 6 -14.10 3.97 -3.15
N VAL A 7 -14.00 2.80 -2.50
CA VAL A 7 -13.39 1.61 -3.09
C VAL A 7 -14.51 0.71 -3.59
N ARG A 8 -14.52 0.42 -4.89
CA ARG A 8 -15.46 -0.51 -5.52
C ARG A 8 -14.65 -1.47 -6.37
N LEU A 9 -14.38 -2.65 -5.83
CA LEU A 9 -13.56 -3.64 -6.53
C LEU A 9 -14.39 -4.30 -7.63
N GLU A 10 -13.85 -4.35 -8.84
CA GLU A 10 -14.42 -5.21 -9.88
C GLU A 10 -14.25 -6.69 -9.53
N PRO A 11 -15.09 -7.61 -10.04
CA PRO A 11 -14.95 -9.04 -9.77
C PRO A 11 -13.55 -9.57 -10.11
N LYS A 12 -12.97 -9.13 -11.23
CA LYS A 12 -11.61 -9.50 -11.66
C LYS A 12 -10.53 -9.00 -10.70
N GLU A 13 -10.72 -7.79 -10.18
CA GLU A 13 -9.81 -7.19 -9.20
C GLU A 13 -9.85 -7.95 -7.87
N ARG A 14 -11.05 -8.34 -7.43
CA ARG A 14 -11.25 -9.15 -6.24
C ARG A 14 -10.55 -10.50 -6.38
N GLU A 15 -10.79 -11.22 -7.47
CA GLU A 15 -10.13 -12.51 -7.74
C GLU A 15 -8.62 -12.37 -7.71
N TRP A 16 -8.08 -11.30 -8.29
CA TRP A 16 -6.63 -11.05 -8.27
C TRP A 16 -6.09 -10.77 -6.86
N ILE A 17 -6.82 -10.01 -6.05
CA ILE A 17 -6.47 -9.75 -4.65
C ILE A 17 -6.48 -11.06 -3.85
N GLU A 18 -7.49 -11.92 -4.05
CA GLU A 18 -7.59 -13.22 -3.39
C GLU A 18 -6.43 -14.14 -3.79
N GLN A 19 -6.09 -14.21 -5.09
CA GLN A 19 -4.91 -14.94 -5.56
C GLN A 19 -3.61 -14.45 -4.87
N LEU A 20 -3.44 -13.13 -4.72
CA LEU A 20 -2.29 -12.57 -4.01
C LEU A 20 -2.29 -12.92 -2.51
N LEU A 21 -3.46 -13.02 -1.86
CA LEU A 21 -3.55 -13.42 -0.46
C LEU A 21 -3.17 -14.88 -0.20
N HIS A 22 -3.39 -15.74 -1.20
CA HIS A 22 -3.08 -17.17 -1.17
C HIS A 22 -1.68 -17.52 -1.69
N ALA A 23 -1.05 -16.62 -2.44
CA ALA A 23 0.31 -16.85 -2.92
C ALA A 23 1.35 -16.74 -1.80
N ASP A 24 2.17 -17.79 -1.63
CA ASP A 24 3.25 -17.84 -0.63
C ASP A 24 4.37 -16.80 -0.88
N SER A 25 4.51 -16.34 -2.13
CA SER A 25 5.49 -15.31 -2.52
C SER A 25 5.07 -13.89 -2.14
N THR A 26 3.84 -13.71 -1.64
CA THR A 26 3.32 -12.38 -1.31
C THR A 26 3.90 -11.86 -0.01
N SER A 27 4.57 -10.71 -0.10
CA SER A 27 5.13 -10.05 1.07
C SER A 27 4.03 -9.64 2.09
N PRO A 28 4.33 -9.65 3.40
CA PRO A 28 3.37 -9.23 4.43
C PRO A 28 2.81 -7.82 4.22
N GLY A 29 3.58 -6.90 3.61
CA GLY A 29 3.14 -5.54 3.32
C GLY A 29 2.11 -5.46 2.17
N ILE A 30 2.23 -6.33 1.17
CA ILE A 30 1.22 -6.45 0.11
C ILE A 30 -0.03 -7.13 0.67
N ARG A 31 0.13 -8.21 1.46
CA ARG A 31 -0.98 -8.93 2.09
C ARG A 31 -1.87 -8.00 2.94
N ARG A 32 -1.26 -7.12 3.74
CA ARG A 32 -2.00 -6.12 4.52
C ARG A 32 -2.75 -5.12 3.65
N ARG A 33 -2.14 -4.64 2.55
CA ARG A 33 -2.81 -3.74 1.59
C ARG A 33 -3.99 -4.43 0.89
N CYS A 34 -3.85 -5.71 0.52
CA CYS A 34 -4.95 -6.53 0.02
C CYS A 34 -6.12 -6.59 1.01
N LEU A 35 -5.84 -6.87 2.29
CA LEU A 35 -6.87 -6.88 3.35
C LEU A 35 -7.57 -5.53 3.50
N VAL A 36 -6.81 -4.42 3.46
CA VAL A 36 -7.38 -3.07 3.50
C VAL A 36 -8.36 -2.85 2.35
N LEU A 37 -8.00 -3.22 1.12
CA LEU A 37 -8.87 -3.06 -0.04
C LEU A 37 -10.14 -3.91 0.06
N LEU A 38 -10.01 -5.18 0.46
CA LEU A 38 -11.18 -6.07 0.64
C LEU A 38 -12.14 -5.59 1.73
N LEU A 39 -11.61 -5.04 2.83
CA LEU A 39 -12.43 -4.49 3.92
C LEU A 39 -13.03 -3.13 3.59
N SER A 40 -12.46 -2.41 2.61
CA SER A 40 -12.93 -1.10 2.17
C SER A 40 -13.92 -1.18 1.01
N ASP A 41 -14.11 -2.37 0.43
CA ASP A 41 -14.90 -2.62 -0.78
C ASP A 41 -16.41 -2.46 -0.56
N GLU A 42 -16.97 -1.39 -1.12
CA GLU A 42 -18.37 -0.99 -0.92
C GLU A 42 -19.36 -1.94 -1.61
N ASN A 43 -18.90 -2.76 -2.56
CA ASN A 43 -19.73 -3.77 -3.21
C ASN A 43 -20.20 -4.86 -2.22
N GLN A 44 -19.49 -5.06 -1.10
CA GLN A 44 -19.87 -6.03 -0.07
C GLN A 44 -20.86 -5.47 0.97
N GLY A 45 -21.23 -4.20 0.85
CA GLY A 45 -22.22 -3.55 1.72
C GLY A 45 -21.60 -2.59 2.74
N ALA A 46 -21.97 -2.75 4.01
CA ALA A 46 -21.61 -1.78 5.05
C ALA A 46 -20.11 -1.78 5.34
N ILE A 47 -19.45 -0.66 5.05
CA ILE A 47 -18.01 -0.51 5.28
C ILE A 47 -17.72 -0.18 6.74
N PRO A 48 -16.84 -0.94 7.42
CA PRO A 48 -16.39 -0.60 8.76
C PRO A 48 -15.65 0.74 8.80
N LYS A 49 -15.55 1.34 9.98
CA LYS A 49 -14.82 2.60 10.16
C LYS A 49 -13.35 2.40 9.83
N GLN A 50 -12.68 3.46 9.37
CA GLN A 50 -11.26 3.42 8.99
C GLN A 50 -10.35 2.86 10.10
N ALA A 51 -10.61 3.22 11.37
CA ALA A 51 -9.87 2.69 12.52
C ALA A 51 -10.07 1.18 12.73
N GLU A 52 -11.26 0.69 12.40
CA GLU A 52 -11.58 -0.74 12.49
C GLU A 52 -10.92 -1.52 11.35
N ILE A 53 -10.89 -0.96 10.14
CA ILE A 53 -10.13 -1.53 9.01
C ILE A 53 -8.64 -1.62 9.36
N ALA A 54 -8.09 -0.56 9.95
CA ALA A 54 -6.71 -0.48 10.40
C ALA A 54 -6.39 -1.60 11.41
N GLN A 55 -7.25 -1.76 12.43
CA GLN A 55 -7.12 -2.82 13.43
C GLN A 55 -7.19 -4.22 12.82
N ARG A 56 -8.20 -4.50 11.99
CA ARG A 56 -8.38 -5.82 11.34
C ARG A 56 -7.26 -6.18 10.38
N SER A 57 -6.68 -5.18 9.73
CA SER A 57 -5.58 -5.35 8.76
C SER A 57 -4.19 -5.28 9.39
N GLY A 58 -4.09 -4.90 10.67
CA GLY A 58 -2.81 -4.71 11.37
C GLY A 58 -1.95 -3.60 10.78
N VAL A 59 -2.58 -2.50 10.34
CA VAL A 59 -1.91 -1.30 9.79
C VAL A 59 -2.39 -0.05 10.52
N SER A 60 -1.71 1.08 10.33
CA SER A 60 -2.17 2.37 10.84
C SER A 60 -3.29 2.95 10.00
N ASP A 61 -4.11 3.84 10.57
CA ASP A 61 -5.18 4.57 9.89
C ASP A 61 -4.66 5.34 8.67
N VAL A 62 -3.45 5.90 8.80
CA VAL A 62 -2.74 6.61 7.74
C VAL A 62 -2.45 5.68 6.56
N THR A 63 -2.02 4.44 6.82
CA THR A 63 -1.80 3.43 5.78
C THR A 63 -3.09 3.05 5.08
N VAL A 64 -4.20 2.92 5.82
CA VAL A 64 -5.53 2.70 5.21
C VAL A 64 -5.88 3.83 4.25
N TYR A 65 -5.74 5.08 4.71
CA TYR A 65 -6.02 6.26 3.89
C TYR A 65 -5.20 6.28 2.60
N TYR A 66 -3.88 6.09 2.69
CA TYR A 66 -3.03 6.10 1.50
C TYR A 66 -3.28 4.91 0.58
N THR A 67 -3.59 3.73 1.11
CA THR A 67 -3.91 2.55 0.29
C THR A 67 -5.18 2.78 -0.52
N VAL A 68 -6.23 3.29 0.13
CA VAL A 68 -7.50 3.63 -0.53
C VAL A 68 -7.32 4.76 -1.54
N LYS A 69 -6.58 5.82 -1.17
CA LYS A 69 -6.25 6.92 -2.07
C LYS A 69 -5.47 6.45 -3.29
N ASP A 70 -4.44 5.64 -3.10
CA ASP A 70 -3.61 5.14 -4.20
C ASP A 70 -4.44 4.26 -5.13
N TYR A 71 -5.32 3.40 -4.60
CA TYR A 71 -6.25 2.63 -5.41
C TYR A 71 -7.16 3.54 -6.25
N CYS A 72 -7.82 4.51 -5.65
CA CYS A 72 -8.74 5.42 -6.37
C CYS A 72 -8.03 6.34 -7.37
N THR A 73 -6.73 6.61 -7.20
CA THR A 73 -5.99 7.58 -8.05
C THR A 73 -5.10 6.92 -9.11
N ARG A 74 -4.57 5.73 -8.81
CA ARG A 74 -3.56 5.02 -9.62
C ARG A 74 -3.98 3.61 -10.01
N GLY A 75 -5.05 3.10 -9.41
CA GLY A 75 -5.57 1.76 -9.67
C GLY A 75 -4.89 0.66 -8.83
N LEU A 76 -5.40 -0.56 -9.00
CA LEU A 76 -5.01 -1.72 -8.20
C LEU A 76 -3.56 -2.14 -8.40
N ASP A 77 -3.09 -2.14 -9.65
CA ASP A 77 -1.75 -2.59 -10.01
C ASP A 77 -0.67 -1.75 -9.33
N GLU A 78 -0.78 -0.42 -9.36
CA GLU A 78 0.19 0.45 -8.69
C GLU A 78 0.12 0.34 -7.16
N THR A 79 -1.08 0.12 -6.61
CA THR A 79 -1.31 0.00 -5.17
C THR A 79 -0.70 -1.28 -4.59
N LEU A 80 -0.78 -2.38 -5.34
CA LEU A 80 -0.31 -3.70 -4.91
C LEU A 80 1.08 -4.07 -5.43
N ARG A 81 1.65 -3.28 -6.35
CA ARG A 81 3.04 -3.48 -6.77
C ARG A 81 4.03 -3.11 -5.68
N TYR A 82 5.16 -3.81 -5.74
CA TYR A 82 6.35 -3.38 -5.03
C TYR A 82 6.83 -2.06 -5.64
N ARG A 83 6.92 -1.00 -4.83
CA ARG A 83 7.52 0.25 -5.27
C ARG A 83 8.99 -0.03 -5.53
N ARG A 84 9.36 -0.31 -6.79
CA ARG A 84 10.76 -0.36 -7.21
C ARG A 84 11.34 1.01 -6.85
N ARG A 85 12.27 1.05 -5.91
CA ARG A 85 13.10 2.25 -5.74
C ARG A 85 13.87 2.38 -7.05
N ALA A 86 13.64 3.47 -7.78
CA ALA A 86 14.40 3.79 -8.97
C ALA A 86 15.86 4.13 -8.62
N GLU A 87 16.15 4.40 -7.34
CA GLU A 87 17.45 4.88 -6.89
C GLU A 87 17.98 4.02 -5.73
N PRO A 88 19.21 3.50 -5.82
CA PRO A 88 19.92 3.09 -4.62
C PRO A 88 20.04 4.29 -3.67
N ALA A 89 20.03 4.03 -2.36
CA ALA A 89 20.23 5.06 -1.35
C ALA A 89 21.52 5.83 -1.69
N ARG A 90 21.40 7.16 -1.70
CA ARG A 90 22.46 8.17 -1.92
C ARG A 90 23.86 7.64 -1.60
N PRO A 91 24.88 7.86 -2.45
CA PRO A 91 26.26 7.62 -2.03
C PRO A 91 26.52 8.45 -0.77
N SER A 92 27.02 7.81 0.29
CA SER A 92 27.40 8.49 1.53
C SER A 92 28.41 9.59 1.25
N PRO A 93 28.18 10.86 1.61
CA PRO A 93 29.24 11.84 1.64
C PRO A 93 30.02 11.62 2.94
N ILE A 94 31.09 10.83 2.88
CA ILE A 94 32.20 11.05 3.80
C ILE A 94 33.26 11.87 3.07
N THR A 95 33.15 13.19 3.27
CA THR A 95 34.24 14.13 3.10
C THR A 95 35.39 13.70 4.01
N GLY A 96 36.56 13.46 3.41
CA GLY A 96 37.82 13.22 4.09
C GLY A 96 38.89 14.16 3.54
N GLU A 97 38.80 15.41 3.99
CA GLU A 97 39.91 16.28 4.44
C GLU A 97 41.18 16.44 3.56
N VAL A 98 41.36 17.68 3.12
CA VAL A 98 42.59 18.49 3.24
C VAL A 98 43.81 18.14 2.36
N GLU A 99 44.03 19.10 1.46
CA GLU A 99 45.29 19.58 0.88
C GLU A 99 46.60 19.05 1.51
N THR A 100 47.52 18.56 0.68
CA THR A 100 48.95 18.76 0.93
C THR A 100 49.66 18.99 -0.40
N GLN A 101 50.14 20.22 -0.54
CA GLN A 101 51.05 20.72 -1.57
C GLN A 101 52.45 20.16 -1.31
N ILE A 102 53.08 19.50 -2.29
CA ILE A 102 54.53 19.32 -2.41
C ILE A 102 54.92 19.47 -3.87
#